data_AF-A0A6C0AXW8-F1
#
_entry.id   AF-A0A6C0AXW8-F1
#
_cell.length_a   1.000
_cell.length_b   1.000
_cell.length_c   1.000
_cell.angle_alpha   90.00
_cell.angle_beta   90.00
_cell.angle_gamma   90.00
#
_symmetry.space_group_name_H-M   'P 1'
#
loop_
_entity.id
_entity.type
_entity.pdbx_description
1 polymer ?
#
loop_
_entity_poly.entity_id
_entity_poly.type
_entity_poly.pdbx_seq_one_letter_code
_entity_poly.pdbx_strand_id
1 'polypeptide(L)'
;MKTSSWLMTIYIILIFVGMFAINVFVINYQTINDNWNDYKCSPAVMPFAGIFGHDPGKNFTDCIGSMQGDFMKVFLQPIEYVIALLGDSATQFTQAIQDIRGVLDKVRGFLSSILEEIFGIFLNVILEIQKLMISIKDLVGKLIGVLITSLYLMDSSIKTMQSIWKGPPGQLLKALCFHPSTKVKLDSGKIINISDVKIGDKLENGSEVYVTMIIKNKANNKYISEMYKFNNGVNNNPIYVTDGHLVEIEKDKFVYVKDHPDSEKCSEMDNDTLICFITKDHIIQIGKYRFGDWEDGSTLPNVIKYERRNVYVNN
;
A
#
# COMPACT_ATOMS: atom_id res chain seq x y z
N MET A 1 64.33 -103.53 85.03
CA MET A 1 63.99 -104.14 83.72
C MET A 1 64.81 -103.41 82.65
N LYS A 2 65.63 -104.12 81.87
CA LYS A 2 66.69 -103.55 81.02
C LYS A 2 66.09 -102.77 79.85
N THR A 3 66.45 -101.48 79.70
CA THR A 3 66.07 -100.54 78.61
C THR A 3 66.28 -101.10 77.20
N SER A 4 67.24 -102.01 77.05
CA SER A 4 67.47 -102.81 75.83
C SER A 4 66.23 -103.58 75.34
N SER A 5 65.35 -104.03 76.24
CA SER A 5 64.15 -104.81 75.86
C SER A 5 63.09 -103.93 75.19
N TRP A 6 62.93 -102.67 75.63
CA TRP A 6 61.99 -101.72 75.03
C TRP A 6 62.45 -101.24 73.66
N LEU A 7 63.76 -101.03 73.48
CA LEU A 7 64.34 -100.67 72.18
C LEU A 7 64.15 -101.78 71.14
N MET A 8 64.31 -103.05 71.54
CA MET A 8 64.06 -104.19 70.66
C MET A 8 62.57 -104.29 70.27
N THR A 9 61.64 -104.07 71.20
CA THR A 9 60.20 -104.10 70.90
C THR A 9 59.80 -102.97 69.93
N ILE A 10 60.29 -101.75 70.15
CA ILE A 10 60.04 -100.61 69.24
C ILE A 10 60.63 -100.89 67.85
N TYR A 11 61.83 -101.48 67.78
CA TYR A 11 62.47 -101.84 66.52
C TYR A 11 61.64 -102.88 65.73
N ILE A 12 61.12 -103.90 66.40
CA ILE A 12 60.24 -104.91 65.77
C ILE A 12 58.93 -104.27 65.26
N ILE A 13 58.33 -103.36 66.04
CA ILE A 13 57.13 -102.62 65.61
C ILE A 13 57.44 -101.74 64.39
N LEU A 14 58.58 -101.03 64.40
CA LEU A 14 59.01 -100.22 63.26
C LEU A 14 59.24 -101.06 61.99
N ILE A 15 59.78 -102.26 62.12
CA ILE A 15 59.93 -103.18 60.98
C ILE A 15 58.56 -103.60 60.45
N PHE A 16 57.62 -104.00 61.33
CA PHE A 16 56.27 -104.39 60.90
C PHE A 16 55.51 -103.23 60.24
N VAL A 17 55.59 -102.03 60.81
CA VAL A 17 55.00 -100.81 60.22
C VAL A 17 55.67 -100.47 58.88
N GLY A 18 57.00 -100.59 58.80
CA GLY A 18 57.75 -100.37 57.57
C GLY A 18 57.37 -101.35 56.47
N MET A 19 57.26 -102.65 56.80
CA MET A 19 56.81 -103.67 55.85
C MET A 19 55.37 -103.43 55.40
N PHE A 20 54.47 -103.03 56.30
CA PHE A 20 53.09 -102.69 55.94
C PHE A 20 53.04 -101.47 55.01
N ALA A 21 53.78 -100.40 55.33
CA ALA A 21 53.85 -99.19 54.54
C ALA A 21 54.42 -99.44 53.13
N ILE A 22 55.47 -100.26 53.00
CA ILE A 22 56.04 -100.64 51.71
C ILE A 22 55.01 -101.39 50.86
N ASN A 23 54.27 -102.35 51.44
CA ASN A 23 53.23 -103.08 50.70
C ASN A 23 52.11 -102.16 50.21
N VAL A 24 51.62 -101.23 51.04
CA VAL A 24 50.60 -100.25 50.64
C VAL A 24 51.12 -99.32 49.54
N PHE A 25 52.39 -98.89 49.64
CA PHE A 25 53.01 -98.02 48.65
C PHE A 25 53.19 -98.73 47.30
N VAL A 26 53.66 -99.99 47.30
CA VAL A 26 53.85 -100.80 46.09
C VAL A 26 52.52 -101.05 45.36
N ILE A 27 51.44 -101.33 46.10
CA ILE A 27 50.10 -101.52 45.50
C ILE A 27 49.58 -100.23 44.85
N ASN A 28 49.81 -99.07 45.46
CA ASN A 28 49.30 -97.79 44.96
C ASN A 28 50.25 -97.09 43.98
N TYR A 29 51.49 -97.57 43.82
CA TYR A 29 52.50 -96.94 42.98
C TYR A 29 52.05 -96.83 41.52
N GLN A 30 51.54 -97.93 40.95
CA GLN A 30 51.07 -97.94 39.56
C GLN A 30 49.87 -96.99 39.38
N THR A 31 48.90 -97.02 40.29
CA THR A 31 47.71 -96.16 40.24
C THR A 31 48.04 -94.66 40.27
N ILE A 32 49.00 -94.26 41.10
CA ILE A 32 49.42 -92.86 41.24
C ILE A 32 50.27 -92.44 40.04
N ASN A 33 51.12 -93.33 39.53
CA ASN A 33 51.97 -93.05 38.38
C ASN A 33 51.15 -92.87 37.09
N ASP A 34 50.15 -93.72 36.87
CA ASP A 34 49.30 -93.67 35.69
C ASP A 34 48.36 -92.44 35.70
N ASN A 35 47.99 -91.95 36.89
CA ASN A 35 47.10 -90.80 37.07
C ASN A 35 47.79 -89.61 37.75
N TRP A 36 49.07 -89.37 37.42
CA TRP A 36 49.87 -88.35 38.08
C TRP A 36 49.20 -86.97 38.10
N ASN A 37 48.52 -86.57 37.02
CA ASN A 37 47.87 -85.27 36.93
C ASN A 37 46.77 -85.04 37.97
N ASP A 38 46.10 -86.10 38.43
CA ASP A 38 45.02 -86.02 39.41
C ASP A 38 45.57 -86.03 40.84
N TYR A 39 46.67 -86.78 41.06
CA TYR A 39 47.26 -86.97 42.39
C TYR A 39 48.43 -86.03 42.70
N LYS A 40 48.95 -85.26 41.73
CA LYS A 40 50.10 -84.36 41.91
C LYS A 40 49.91 -83.32 43.02
N CYS A 41 48.68 -82.85 43.23
CA CYS A 41 48.35 -81.87 44.28
C CYS A 41 47.74 -82.51 45.54
N SER A 42 47.73 -83.85 45.64
CA SER A 42 47.25 -84.54 46.85
C SER A 42 48.30 -84.46 47.97
N PRO A 43 47.92 -84.04 49.19
CA PRO A 43 48.84 -83.92 50.33
C PRO A 43 49.60 -85.22 50.67
N ALA A 44 49.02 -86.38 50.36
CA ALA A 44 49.62 -87.69 50.62
C ALA A 44 50.71 -88.09 49.60
N VAL A 45 50.70 -87.52 48.39
CA VAL A 45 51.60 -87.89 47.28
C VAL A 45 52.70 -86.85 47.07
N MET A 46 52.39 -85.58 47.35
CA MET A 46 53.25 -84.43 47.08
C MET A 46 54.65 -84.49 47.74
N PRO A 47 54.83 -84.91 49.02
CA PRO A 47 56.17 -85.05 49.63
C PRO A 47 57.02 -86.15 48.97
N PHE A 48 56.36 -87.08 48.28
CA PHE A 48 56.97 -88.24 47.63
C PHE A 48 57.00 -88.11 46.10
N ALA A 49 56.75 -86.91 45.55
CA ALA A 49 56.79 -86.65 44.12
C ALA A 49 58.11 -87.08 43.44
N GLY A 50 59.22 -87.00 44.19
CA GLY A 50 60.54 -87.42 43.73
C GLY A 50 60.63 -88.92 43.39
N ILE A 51 59.80 -89.76 44.00
CA ILE A 51 59.71 -91.21 43.70
C ILE A 51 59.03 -91.46 42.34
N PHE A 52 58.24 -90.50 41.86
CA PHE A 52 57.53 -90.53 40.58
C PHE A 52 58.27 -89.76 39.48
N GLY A 53 59.52 -89.34 39.70
CA GLY A 53 60.34 -88.63 38.71
C GLY A 53 60.06 -87.11 38.61
N HIS A 54 59.32 -86.53 39.56
CA HIS A 54 59.00 -85.10 39.58
C HIS A 54 59.62 -84.40 40.79
N ASP A 55 60.11 -83.16 40.61
CA ASP A 55 60.71 -82.39 41.70
C ASP A 55 59.64 -82.00 42.75
N PRO A 56 59.78 -82.41 44.03
CA PRO A 56 58.79 -82.10 45.06
C PRO A 56 58.62 -80.60 45.32
N GLY A 57 59.69 -79.82 45.25
CA GLY A 57 59.65 -78.37 45.51
C GLY A 57 58.93 -77.60 44.41
N LYS A 58 59.20 -77.95 43.15
CA LYS A 58 58.54 -77.39 41.98
C LYS A 58 57.06 -77.79 41.92
N ASN A 59 56.75 -79.07 42.13
CA ASN A 59 55.37 -79.56 42.15
C ASN A 59 54.55 -78.93 43.30
N PHE A 60 55.16 -78.73 44.47
CA PHE A 60 54.53 -77.98 45.57
C PHE A 60 54.24 -76.53 45.16
N THR A 61 55.22 -75.83 44.58
CA THR A 61 55.07 -74.42 44.17
C THR A 61 54.01 -74.27 43.08
N ASP A 62 53.95 -75.19 42.12
CA ASP A 62 52.97 -75.18 41.03
C ASP A 62 51.55 -75.45 41.55
N CYS A 63 51.38 -76.41 42.47
CA CYS A 63 50.08 -76.70 43.08
C CYS A 63 49.58 -75.57 43.98
N ILE A 64 50.48 -74.98 44.79
CA ILE A 64 50.15 -73.83 45.64
C ILE A 64 49.82 -72.60 44.78
N GLY A 65 50.57 -72.35 43.70
CA GLY A 65 50.29 -71.26 42.76
C GLY A 65 48.93 -71.40 42.08
N SER A 66 48.60 -72.61 41.61
CA SER A 66 47.27 -72.89 41.02
C SER A 66 46.15 -72.73 42.05
N MET A 67 46.31 -73.28 43.25
CA MET A 67 45.32 -73.13 44.32
C MET A 67 45.13 -71.65 44.70
N GLN A 68 46.21 -70.87 44.80
CA GLN A 68 46.13 -69.44 45.11
C GLN A 68 45.37 -68.66 44.03
N GLY A 69 45.59 -68.99 42.74
CA GLY A 69 44.83 -68.39 41.64
C GLY A 69 43.34 -68.72 41.70
N ASP A 70 42.99 -69.95 42.07
CA ASP A 70 41.60 -70.37 42.17
C ASP A 70 40.89 -69.77 43.40
N PHE A 71 41.57 -69.65 44.54
CA PHE A 71 41.04 -68.90 45.69
C PHE A 71 40.88 -67.41 45.38
N MET A 72 41.83 -66.80 44.65
CA MET A 72 41.73 -65.39 44.26
C MET A 72 40.49 -65.13 43.39
N LYS A 73 40.14 -66.03 42.45
CA LYS A 73 38.91 -65.91 41.65
C LYS A 73 37.66 -65.88 42.52
N VAL A 74 37.58 -66.75 43.53
CA VAL A 74 36.44 -66.80 44.47
C VAL A 74 36.34 -65.50 45.29
N PHE A 75 37.48 -64.92 45.69
CA PHE A 75 37.50 -63.64 46.41
C PHE A 75 37.23 -62.42 45.52
N LEU A 76 37.57 -62.47 44.23
CA LEU A 76 37.32 -61.39 43.27
C LEU A 76 35.90 -61.42 42.71
N GLN A 77 35.21 -62.56 42.70
CA GLN A 77 33.84 -62.68 42.19
C GLN A 77 32.84 -61.67 42.79
N PRO A 78 32.83 -61.40 44.13
CA PRO A 78 32.00 -60.33 44.69
C PRO A 78 32.37 -58.93 44.17
N ILE A 79 33.66 -58.67 43.93
CA ILE A 79 34.14 -57.38 43.41
C ILE A 79 33.72 -57.21 41.94
N GLU A 80 33.87 -58.26 41.13
CA GLU A 80 33.41 -58.26 39.73
C GLU A 80 31.90 -58.01 39.63
N TYR A 81 31.10 -58.61 40.51
CA TYR A 81 29.67 -58.36 40.59
C TYR A 81 29.34 -56.90 40.93
N VAL A 82 30.03 -56.31 41.91
CA VAL A 82 29.83 -54.91 42.30
C VAL A 82 30.24 -53.96 41.17
N ILE A 83 31.34 -54.25 40.47
CA ILE A 83 31.77 -53.47 39.29
C ILE A 83 30.75 -53.57 38.17
N ALA A 84 30.19 -54.77 37.91
CA ALA A 84 29.14 -54.95 36.93
C ALA A 84 27.88 -54.13 37.27
N LEU A 85 27.41 -54.19 38.52
CA LEU A 85 26.26 -53.40 38.98
C LEU A 85 26.49 -51.88 38.88
N LEU A 86 27.72 -51.42 39.17
CA LEU A 86 28.12 -50.03 38.98
C LEU A 86 28.13 -49.65 37.49
N GLY A 87 28.63 -50.53 36.62
CA GLY A 87 28.61 -50.34 35.17
C GLY A 87 27.19 -50.24 34.61
N ASP A 88 26.29 -51.11 35.06
CA ASP A 88 24.87 -51.08 34.68
C ASP A 88 24.20 -49.79 35.16
N SER A 89 24.48 -49.37 36.39
CA SER A 89 23.95 -48.12 36.94
C SER A 89 24.45 -46.88 36.18
N ALA A 90 25.74 -46.85 35.81
CA ALA A 90 26.32 -45.79 34.99
C ALA A 90 25.70 -45.75 33.57
N THR A 91 25.40 -46.92 33.01
CA THR A 91 24.74 -47.06 31.71
C THR A 91 23.30 -46.54 31.77
N GLN A 92 22.53 -46.96 32.78
CA GLN A 92 21.17 -46.47 33.01
C GLN A 92 21.13 -44.95 33.22
N PHE A 93 22.09 -44.41 33.97
CA PHE A 93 22.21 -42.97 34.15
C PHE A 93 22.48 -42.24 32.83
N THR A 94 23.41 -42.75 32.02
CA THR A 94 23.70 -42.19 30.69
C THR A 94 22.48 -42.25 29.78
N GLN A 95 21.73 -43.36 29.81
CA GLN A 95 20.50 -43.51 29.05
C GLN A 95 19.44 -42.49 29.49
N ALA A 96 19.23 -42.32 30.80
CA ALA A 96 18.29 -41.32 31.33
C ALA A 96 18.64 -39.90 30.86
N ILE A 97 19.94 -39.54 30.80
CA ILE A 97 20.38 -38.25 30.26
C ILE A 97 20.08 -38.14 28.76
N GLN A 98 20.27 -39.20 27.98
CA GLN A 98 19.92 -39.19 26.56
C GLN A 98 18.41 -39.10 26.34
N ASP A 99 17.61 -39.77 27.16
CA ASP A 99 16.15 -39.69 27.11
C ASP A 99 15.67 -38.25 27.41
N ILE A 100 16.27 -37.59 28.41
CA ILE A 100 16.02 -36.17 28.70
C ILE A 100 16.38 -35.28 27.49
N ARG A 101 17.53 -35.52 26.85
CA ARG A 101 17.90 -34.79 25.62
C ARG A 101 16.89 -35.03 24.50
N GLY A 102 16.43 -36.26 24.33
CA GLY A 102 15.39 -36.60 23.36
C GLY A 102 14.06 -35.89 23.65
N VAL A 103 13.68 -35.73 24.91
CA VAL A 103 12.51 -34.93 25.30
C VAL A 103 12.72 -33.45 24.97
N LEU A 104 13.89 -32.89 25.28
CA LEU A 104 14.22 -31.50 24.96
C LEU A 104 14.18 -31.22 23.45
N ASP A 105 14.69 -32.14 22.64
CA ASP A 105 14.64 -32.04 21.17
C ASP A 105 13.20 -32.08 20.66
N LYS A 106 12.34 -32.95 21.21
CA LYS A 106 10.90 -33.00 20.88
C LYS A 106 10.19 -31.70 21.26
N VAL A 107 10.45 -31.17 22.46
CA VAL A 107 9.87 -29.89 22.91
C VAL A 107 10.32 -28.75 22.01
N ARG A 108 11.60 -28.69 21.66
CA ARG A 108 12.13 -27.68 20.72
C ARG A 108 11.50 -27.79 19.34
N GLY A 109 11.36 -29.01 18.81
CA GLY A 109 10.72 -29.25 17.52
C GLY A 109 9.26 -28.80 17.49
N PHE A 110 8.50 -29.16 18.52
CA PHE A 110 7.10 -28.75 18.67
C PHE A 110 6.93 -27.23 18.79
N LEU A 111 7.82 -26.55 19.54
CA LEU A 111 7.82 -25.09 19.60
C LEU A 111 8.15 -24.46 18.24
N SER A 112 9.11 -25.01 17.48
CA SER A 112 9.44 -24.53 16.14
C SER A 112 8.25 -24.64 15.19
N SER A 113 7.56 -25.79 15.19
CA SER A 113 6.42 -26.02 14.30
C SER A 113 5.26 -25.07 14.59
N ILE A 114 4.93 -24.86 15.87
CA ILE A 114 3.89 -23.89 16.25
C ILE A 114 4.25 -22.49 15.77
N LEU A 115 5.50 -22.06 16.00
CA LEU A 115 5.93 -20.73 15.58
C LEU A 115 5.84 -20.59 14.05
N GLU A 116 6.32 -21.57 13.30
CA GLU A 116 6.25 -21.58 11.83
C GLU A 116 4.82 -21.52 11.31
N GLU A 117 3.90 -22.31 11.88
CA GLU A 117 2.48 -22.30 11.51
C GLU A 117 1.83 -20.94 11.80
N ILE A 118 2.09 -20.36 12.98
CA ILE A 118 1.57 -19.05 13.37
C ILE A 118 2.10 -17.95 12.44
N PHE A 119 3.41 -17.94 12.18
CA PHE A 119 4.02 -16.98 11.24
C PHE A 119 3.46 -17.14 9.83
N GLY A 120 3.21 -18.37 9.38
CA GLY A 120 2.58 -18.65 8.09
C GLY A 120 1.18 -18.04 7.97
N ILE A 121 0.36 -18.17 9.01
CA ILE A 121 -0.97 -17.54 9.06
C ILE A 121 -0.85 -16.01 9.04
N PHE A 122 0.02 -15.43 9.86
CA PHE A 122 0.22 -13.97 9.88
C PHE A 122 0.67 -13.43 8.52
N LEU A 123 1.59 -14.11 7.83
CA LEU A 123 2.04 -13.71 6.50
C LEU A 123 0.85 -13.67 5.52
N ASN A 124 0.01 -14.72 5.52
CA ASN A 124 -1.18 -14.78 4.67
C ASN A 124 -2.18 -13.66 4.99
N VAL A 125 -2.40 -13.36 6.27
CA VAL A 125 -3.27 -12.26 6.70
C VAL A 125 -2.71 -10.90 6.25
N ILE A 126 -1.41 -10.67 6.41
CA ILE A 126 -0.75 -9.43 5.97
C ILE A 126 -0.89 -9.25 4.46
N LEU A 127 -0.68 -10.31 3.66
CA LEU A 127 -0.85 -10.27 2.21
C LEU A 127 -2.28 -9.89 1.83
N GLU A 128 -3.28 -10.44 2.52
CA GLU A 128 -4.68 -10.13 2.25
C GLU A 128 -5.04 -8.68 2.62
N ILE A 129 -4.54 -8.19 3.76
CA ILE A 129 -4.67 -6.78 4.16
C ILE A 129 -4.00 -5.86 3.14
N GLN A 130 -2.82 -6.22 2.62
CA GLN A 130 -2.14 -5.43 1.58
C GLN A 130 -2.96 -5.35 0.30
N LYS A 131 -3.57 -6.45 -0.16
CA LYS A 131 -4.48 -6.44 -1.33
C LYS A 131 -5.68 -5.54 -1.12
N LEU A 132 -6.28 -5.56 0.08
CA LEU A 132 -7.38 -4.67 0.44
C LEU A 132 -6.94 -3.20 0.37
N MET A 133 -5.79 -2.86 0.93
CA MET A 133 -5.25 -1.50 0.87
C MET A 133 -4.98 -1.02 -0.56
N ILE A 134 -4.44 -1.90 -1.42
CA ILE A 134 -4.25 -1.59 -2.85
C ILE A 134 -5.59 -1.30 -3.52
N SER A 135 -6.61 -2.10 -3.24
CA SER A 135 -7.96 -1.93 -3.81
C SER A 135 -8.61 -0.63 -3.35
N ILE A 136 -8.46 -0.26 -2.08
CA ILE A 136 -8.94 1.02 -1.55
C ILE A 136 -8.23 2.19 -2.23
N LYS A 137 -6.89 2.12 -2.39
CA LYS A 137 -6.11 3.15 -3.07
C LYS A 137 -6.54 3.34 -4.53
N ASP A 138 -6.78 2.24 -5.24
CA ASP A 138 -7.30 2.26 -6.61
C ASP A 138 -8.68 2.92 -6.69
N LEU A 139 -9.59 2.57 -5.77
CA LEU A 139 -10.93 3.14 -5.70
C LEU A 139 -10.90 4.65 -5.43
N VAL A 140 -10.08 5.11 -4.48
CA VAL A 140 -9.89 6.55 -4.20
C VAL A 140 -9.31 7.25 -5.43
N GLY A 141 -8.33 6.65 -6.12
CA GLY A 141 -7.78 7.20 -7.36
C GLY A 141 -8.82 7.38 -8.46
N LYS A 142 -9.70 6.39 -8.66
CA LYS A 142 -10.81 6.46 -9.62
C LYS A 142 -11.82 7.56 -9.26
N LEU A 143 -12.17 7.70 -7.97
CA LEU A 143 -13.08 8.76 -7.51
C LEU A 143 -12.51 10.16 -7.77
N ILE A 144 -11.23 10.37 -7.49
CA ILE A 144 -10.54 11.64 -7.77
C ILE A 144 -10.56 11.92 -9.28
N GLY A 145 -10.29 10.90 -10.12
CA GLY A 145 -10.34 11.05 -11.58
C GLY A 145 -11.72 11.47 -12.10
N VAL A 146 -12.80 10.84 -11.61
CA VAL A 146 -14.18 11.20 -11.98
C VAL A 146 -14.52 12.61 -11.51
N LEU A 147 -14.13 13.00 -10.30
CA LEU A 147 -14.41 14.33 -9.78
C LEU A 147 -13.69 15.42 -10.59
N ILE A 148 -12.39 15.24 -10.87
CA ILE A 148 -11.59 16.20 -11.64
C ILE A 148 -12.15 16.35 -13.06
N THR A 149 -12.48 15.25 -13.73
CA THR A 149 -13.08 15.30 -15.07
C THR A 149 -14.44 16.01 -15.06
N SER A 150 -15.29 15.74 -14.08
CA SER A 150 -16.56 16.45 -13.90
C SER A 150 -16.36 17.96 -13.71
N LEU A 151 -15.39 18.37 -12.88
CA LEU A 151 -15.07 19.78 -12.65
C LEU A 151 -14.64 20.47 -13.94
N TYR A 152 -13.76 19.84 -14.73
CA TYR A 152 -13.32 20.41 -16.01
C TYR A 152 -14.43 20.46 -17.06
N LEU A 153 -15.36 19.49 -17.07
CA LEU A 153 -16.54 19.55 -17.94
C LEU A 153 -17.44 20.72 -17.57
N MET A 154 -17.68 20.95 -16.28
CA MET A 154 -18.45 22.10 -15.79
C MET A 154 -17.77 23.42 -16.18
N ASP A 155 -16.47 23.57 -15.93
CA ASP A 155 -15.71 24.76 -16.31
C ASP A 155 -15.76 25.01 -17.83
N SER A 156 -15.61 23.95 -18.63
CA SER A 156 -15.71 24.03 -20.09
C SER A 156 -17.10 24.48 -20.55
N SER A 157 -18.16 23.99 -19.90
CA SER A 157 -19.53 24.37 -20.23
C SER A 157 -19.81 25.85 -19.91
N ILE A 158 -19.33 26.35 -18.77
CA ILE A 158 -19.45 27.76 -18.37
C ILE A 158 -18.72 28.65 -19.37
N LYS A 159 -17.47 28.30 -19.72
CA LYS A 159 -16.69 29.05 -20.70
C LYS A 159 -17.37 29.07 -22.06
N THR A 160 -17.96 27.94 -22.49
CA THR A 160 -18.72 27.86 -23.74
C THR A 160 -19.93 28.78 -23.73
N MET A 161 -20.71 28.80 -22.63
CA MET A 161 -21.85 29.71 -22.49
C MET A 161 -21.42 31.18 -22.52
N GLN A 162 -20.33 31.51 -21.82
CA GLN A 162 -19.77 32.87 -21.84
C GLN A 162 -19.32 33.28 -23.24
N SER A 163 -18.71 32.37 -24.00
CA SER A 163 -18.32 32.61 -25.39
C SER A 163 -19.52 32.82 -26.31
N ILE A 164 -20.58 32.02 -26.18
CA ILE A 164 -21.83 32.20 -26.95
C ILE A 164 -22.47 33.55 -26.61
N TRP A 165 -22.53 33.90 -25.32
CA TRP A 165 -23.12 35.16 -24.86
C TRP A 165 -22.37 36.39 -25.34
N LYS A 166 -21.03 36.32 -25.40
CA LYS A 166 -20.18 37.39 -25.95
C LYS A 166 -20.14 37.41 -27.48
N GLY A 167 -20.55 36.31 -28.13
CA GLY A 167 -20.55 36.17 -29.57
C GLY A 167 -21.76 36.80 -30.27
N PRO A 168 -21.80 36.72 -31.61
CA PRO A 168 -22.86 37.33 -32.42
C PRO A 168 -24.29 36.94 -32.02
N PRO A 169 -24.60 35.67 -31.67
CA PRO A 169 -25.94 35.29 -31.23
C PRO A 169 -26.41 36.01 -29.95
N GLY A 170 -25.51 36.21 -28.97
CA GLY A 170 -25.84 36.91 -27.73
C GLY A 170 -26.01 38.42 -27.89
N GLN A 171 -25.24 39.02 -28.80
CA GLN A 171 -25.36 40.45 -29.14
C GLN A 171 -26.70 40.77 -29.82
N LEU A 172 -27.21 39.88 -30.67
CA LEU A 172 -28.51 40.05 -31.33
C LEU A 172 -29.70 40.10 -30.35
N LEU A 173 -29.55 39.53 -29.15
CA LEU A 173 -30.57 39.61 -28.09
C LEU A 173 -30.59 40.98 -27.38
N LYS A 174 -29.55 41.80 -27.55
CA LYS A 174 -29.51 43.19 -27.08
C LYS A 174 -29.80 44.11 -28.27
N ALA A 175 -31.07 44.33 -28.62
CA ALA A 175 -31.38 45.21 -29.73
C ALA A 175 -31.04 46.67 -29.36
N LEU A 176 -29.91 47.18 -29.87
CA LEU A 176 -29.46 48.56 -29.73
C LEU A 176 -29.85 49.39 -30.97
N CYS A 177 -31.13 49.48 -31.32
CA CYS A 177 -31.57 50.15 -32.56
C CYS A 177 -32.58 51.28 -32.36
N PHE A 178 -32.84 52.00 -33.45
CA PHE A 178 -33.82 53.08 -33.56
C PHE A 178 -34.97 52.70 -34.51
N HIS A 179 -36.12 53.36 -34.35
CA HIS A 179 -37.21 53.24 -35.31
C HIS A 179 -36.85 53.91 -36.65
N PRO A 180 -37.24 53.36 -37.82
CA PRO A 180 -36.93 53.91 -39.14
C PRO A 180 -37.31 55.39 -39.34
N SER A 181 -38.36 55.88 -38.67
CA SER A 181 -38.82 57.28 -38.79
C SER A 181 -38.05 58.29 -37.94
N THR A 182 -37.18 57.84 -37.03
CA THR A 182 -36.39 58.73 -36.15
C THR A 182 -35.57 59.69 -37.02
N LYS A 183 -35.61 60.98 -36.70
CA LYS A 183 -34.91 62.01 -37.48
C LYS A 183 -33.48 62.18 -36.98
N VAL A 184 -32.53 62.26 -37.91
CA VAL A 184 -31.13 62.58 -37.64
C VAL A 184 -30.69 63.76 -38.49
N LYS A 185 -29.75 64.55 -37.97
CA LYS A 185 -29.16 65.69 -38.67
C LYS A 185 -27.75 65.31 -39.11
N LEU A 186 -27.45 65.54 -40.38
CA LEU A 186 -26.10 65.35 -40.93
C LEU A 186 -25.24 66.60 -40.71
N ASP A 187 -23.92 66.45 -40.78
CA ASP A 187 -22.93 67.53 -40.73
C ASP A 187 -23.20 68.62 -41.79
N SER A 188 -23.75 68.24 -42.93
CA SER A 188 -24.21 69.17 -43.99
C SER A 188 -25.40 70.06 -43.58
N GLY A 189 -26.03 69.82 -42.42
CA GLY A 189 -27.25 70.46 -41.96
C GLY A 189 -28.54 69.81 -42.47
N LYS A 190 -28.46 68.86 -43.42
CA LYS A 190 -29.62 68.12 -43.93
C LYS A 190 -30.22 67.21 -42.84
N ILE A 191 -31.54 67.22 -42.72
CA ILE A 191 -32.28 66.34 -41.81
C ILE A 191 -32.92 65.21 -42.61
N ILE A 192 -32.66 63.98 -42.21
CA ILE A 192 -33.16 62.77 -42.88
C ILE A 192 -33.74 61.79 -41.86
N ASN A 193 -34.49 60.79 -42.33
CA ASN A 193 -34.83 59.66 -41.47
C ASN A 193 -33.60 58.80 -41.23
N ILE A 194 -33.59 58.11 -40.10
CA ILE A 194 -32.52 57.17 -39.76
C ILE A 194 -32.44 56.02 -40.78
N SER A 195 -33.57 55.64 -41.39
CA SER A 195 -33.61 54.67 -42.50
C SER A 195 -32.87 55.11 -43.75
N ASP A 196 -32.67 56.42 -43.94
CA ASP A 196 -32.10 57.00 -45.16
C ASP A 196 -30.60 57.28 -45.02
N VAL A 197 -30.02 57.03 -43.84
CA VAL A 197 -28.61 57.21 -43.54
C VAL A 197 -27.77 56.16 -44.25
N LYS A 198 -26.73 56.60 -44.96
CA LYS A 198 -25.83 55.75 -45.72
C LYS A 198 -24.46 55.67 -45.08
N ILE A 199 -23.75 54.58 -45.39
CA ILE A 199 -22.34 54.43 -45.05
C ILE A 199 -21.54 55.60 -45.65
N GLY A 200 -20.69 56.22 -44.84
CA GLY A 200 -19.91 57.41 -45.19
C GLY A 200 -20.60 58.74 -44.88
N ASP A 201 -21.90 58.74 -44.52
CA ASP A 201 -22.56 59.94 -44.03
C ASP A 201 -21.93 60.39 -42.70
N LYS A 202 -21.86 61.69 -42.48
CA LYS A 202 -21.42 62.28 -41.20
C LYS A 202 -22.60 62.86 -40.45
N LEU A 203 -22.76 62.44 -39.19
CA LEU A 203 -23.76 62.95 -38.26
C LEU A 203 -23.40 64.38 -37.79
N GLU A 204 -24.32 65.07 -37.10
CA GLU A 204 -24.15 66.47 -36.69
C GLU A 204 -22.94 66.75 -35.79
N ASN A 205 -22.42 65.74 -35.10
CA ASN A 205 -21.19 65.81 -34.30
C ASN A 205 -19.91 65.56 -35.12
N GLY A 206 -20.03 65.34 -36.43
CA GLY A 206 -18.93 65.00 -37.34
C GLY A 206 -18.56 63.51 -37.36
N SER A 207 -19.27 62.66 -36.60
CA SER A 207 -19.02 61.22 -36.58
C SER A 207 -19.47 60.55 -37.88
N GLU A 208 -18.60 59.74 -38.46
CA GLU A 208 -18.83 59.05 -39.73
C GLU A 208 -19.51 57.70 -39.49
N VAL A 209 -20.53 57.39 -40.28
CA VAL A 209 -21.26 56.11 -40.22
C VAL A 209 -20.50 55.06 -41.02
N TYR A 210 -20.00 54.01 -40.36
CA TYR A 210 -19.26 52.92 -40.99
C TYR A 210 -20.17 51.77 -41.43
N VAL A 211 -21.24 51.50 -40.67
CA VAL A 211 -22.18 50.42 -40.97
C VAL A 211 -23.60 50.89 -40.69
N THR A 212 -24.52 50.55 -41.58
CA THR A 212 -25.98 50.63 -41.36
C THR A 212 -26.57 49.23 -41.39
N MET A 213 -27.30 48.85 -40.34
CA MET A 213 -27.95 47.55 -40.21
C MET A 213 -29.46 47.72 -40.13
N ILE A 214 -30.18 46.81 -40.79
CA ILE A 214 -31.64 46.70 -40.71
C ILE A 214 -31.96 45.39 -40.01
N ILE A 215 -32.62 45.47 -38.86
CA ILE A 215 -32.88 44.33 -37.98
C ILE A 215 -34.38 44.12 -37.85
N LYS A 216 -34.83 42.87 -37.95
CA LYS A 216 -36.22 42.50 -37.69
C LYS A 216 -36.45 42.44 -36.18
N ASN A 217 -37.46 43.15 -35.68
CA ASN A 217 -37.79 43.22 -34.26
C ASN A 217 -39.07 42.44 -33.90
N LYS A 218 -39.46 41.47 -34.74
CA LYS A 218 -40.68 40.68 -34.53
C LYS A 218 -40.43 39.20 -34.71
N ALA A 219 -40.81 38.42 -33.70
CA ALA A 219 -40.80 36.96 -33.69
C ALA A 219 -42.10 36.44 -33.06
N ASN A 220 -42.73 35.43 -33.65
CA ASN A 220 -43.98 34.82 -33.15
C ASN A 220 -45.09 35.84 -32.80
N ASN A 221 -45.32 36.84 -33.67
CA ASN A 221 -46.27 37.94 -33.48
C ASN A 221 -46.05 38.79 -32.21
N LYS A 222 -44.87 38.73 -31.59
CA LYS A 222 -44.46 39.61 -30.50
C LYS A 222 -43.23 40.41 -30.91
N TYR A 223 -43.16 41.65 -30.43
CA TYR A 223 -41.94 42.45 -30.57
C TYR A 223 -40.85 41.90 -29.65
N ILE A 224 -39.62 41.86 -30.16
CA ILE A 224 -38.44 41.34 -29.44
C ILE A 224 -37.97 42.37 -28.41
N SER A 225 -37.90 43.63 -28.82
CA SER A 225 -37.61 44.79 -27.97
C SER A 225 -38.78 45.76 -27.95
N GLU A 226 -39.00 46.32 -26.77
CA GLU A 226 -39.96 47.40 -26.55
C GLU A 226 -39.38 48.74 -27.02
N MET A 227 -40.26 49.67 -27.38
CA MET A 227 -39.85 51.00 -27.83
C MET A 227 -40.10 52.06 -26.77
N TYR A 228 -39.19 53.02 -26.74
CA TYR A 228 -39.25 54.20 -25.92
C TYR A 228 -39.10 55.43 -26.80
N LYS A 229 -39.62 56.56 -26.33
CA LYS A 229 -39.48 57.85 -26.97
C LYS A 229 -38.72 58.81 -26.06
N PHE A 230 -37.90 59.66 -26.66
CA PHE A 230 -37.36 60.86 -26.04
C PHE A 230 -37.92 62.08 -26.77
N ASN A 231 -38.40 63.06 -26.01
CA ASN A 231 -38.86 64.33 -26.55
C ASN A 231 -37.66 65.26 -26.82
N ASN A 232 -37.81 66.24 -27.72
CA ASN A 232 -36.75 67.21 -28.07
C ASN A 232 -35.56 66.62 -28.86
N GLY A 233 -35.84 65.75 -29.83
CA GLY A 233 -34.87 65.40 -30.86
C GLY A 233 -34.68 66.51 -31.90
N VAL A 234 -34.18 66.13 -33.08
CA VAL A 234 -33.91 67.09 -34.17
C VAL A 234 -35.20 67.83 -34.57
N ASN A 235 -35.16 69.17 -34.57
CA ASN A 235 -36.32 70.04 -34.81
C ASN A 235 -37.53 69.73 -33.89
N ASN A 236 -37.29 69.39 -32.62
CA ASN A 236 -38.31 68.99 -31.65
C ASN A 236 -39.12 67.73 -32.04
N ASN A 237 -38.65 66.93 -33.00
CA ASN A 237 -39.27 65.63 -33.28
C ASN A 237 -38.88 64.61 -32.20
N PRO A 238 -39.77 63.67 -31.85
CA PRO A 238 -39.45 62.59 -30.93
C PRO A 238 -38.40 61.63 -31.51
N ILE A 239 -37.54 61.11 -30.64
CA ILE A 239 -36.56 60.07 -30.95
C ILE A 239 -37.13 58.74 -30.49
N TYR A 240 -37.29 57.79 -31.41
CA TYR A 240 -37.82 56.47 -31.09
C TYR A 240 -36.70 55.44 -31.11
N VAL A 241 -36.54 54.74 -30.00
CA VAL A 241 -35.36 53.91 -29.70
C VAL A 241 -35.76 52.71 -28.84
N THR A 242 -35.05 51.59 -28.98
CA THR A 242 -35.33 50.37 -28.20
C THR A 242 -34.97 50.52 -26.73
N ASP A 243 -35.66 49.76 -25.89
CA ASP A 243 -35.45 49.64 -24.44
C ASP A 243 -34.00 49.36 -24.04
N GLY A 244 -33.33 48.49 -24.79
CA GLY A 244 -31.96 48.06 -24.55
C GLY A 244 -30.87 49.00 -25.06
N HIS A 245 -31.21 50.08 -25.78
CA HIS A 245 -30.21 51.02 -26.33
C HIS A 245 -29.49 51.79 -25.22
N LEU A 246 -28.21 52.15 -25.43
CA LEU A 246 -27.46 52.96 -24.46
C LEU A 246 -27.62 54.46 -24.73
N VAL A 247 -27.95 55.23 -23.71
CA VAL A 247 -28.06 56.71 -23.78
C VAL A 247 -27.25 57.34 -22.65
N GLU A 248 -26.57 58.44 -22.97
CA GLU A 248 -25.75 59.19 -22.03
C GLU A 248 -26.63 59.99 -21.06
N ILE A 249 -26.45 59.80 -19.76
CA ILE A 249 -27.15 60.54 -18.69
C ILE A 249 -26.28 61.66 -18.09
N GLU A 250 -24.99 61.39 -17.94
CA GLU A 250 -23.95 62.32 -17.50
C GLU A 250 -22.74 62.11 -18.39
N LYS A 251 -21.82 63.08 -18.43
CA LYS A 251 -20.62 63.00 -19.27
C LYS A 251 -19.90 61.65 -19.11
N ASP A 252 -19.80 60.91 -20.20
CA ASP A 252 -19.19 59.60 -20.34
C ASP A 252 -19.85 58.47 -19.52
N LYS A 253 -21.08 58.67 -19.02
CA LYS A 253 -21.90 57.66 -18.33
C LYS A 253 -23.16 57.31 -19.12
N PHE A 254 -23.26 56.04 -19.50
CA PHE A 254 -24.37 55.51 -20.28
C PHE A 254 -25.26 54.59 -19.43
N VAL A 255 -26.56 54.71 -19.63
CA VAL A 255 -27.59 53.84 -19.05
C VAL A 255 -28.45 53.27 -20.16
N TYR A 256 -29.19 52.19 -19.88
CA TYR A 256 -30.19 51.72 -20.83
C TYR A 256 -31.30 52.75 -20.99
N VAL A 257 -31.83 52.86 -22.21
CA VAL A 257 -32.90 53.79 -22.55
C VAL A 257 -34.09 53.64 -21.59
N LYS A 258 -34.51 52.42 -21.30
CA LYS A 258 -35.62 52.15 -20.36
C LYS A 258 -35.40 52.69 -18.93
N ASP A 259 -34.14 52.89 -18.55
CA ASP A 259 -33.73 53.32 -17.22
C ASP A 259 -33.43 54.84 -17.18
N HIS A 260 -33.49 55.53 -18.32
CA HIS A 260 -33.23 56.96 -18.41
C HIS A 260 -34.46 57.78 -18.01
N PRO A 261 -34.33 58.83 -17.16
CA PRO A 261 -35.47 59.60 -16.62
C PRO A 261 -36.30 60.33 -17.70
N ASP A 262 -35.66 60.80 -18.77
CA ASP A 262 -36.35 61.44 -19.90
C ASP A 262 -37.04 60.44 -20.87
N SER A 263 -36.94 59.13 -20.62
CA SER A 263 -37.53 58.12 -21.50
C SER A 263 -39.00 57.86 -21.17
N GLU A 264 -39.83 57.76 -22.21
CA GLU A 264 -41.23 57.39 -22.08
C GLU A 264 -41.52 56.14 -22.90
N LYS A 265 -42.13 55.11 -22.30
CA LYS A 265 -42.51 53.89 -23.02
C LYS A 265 -43.53 54.20 -24.12
N CYS A 266 -43.32 53.66 -25.31
CA CYS A 266 -44.19 53.87 -26.47
C CYS A 266 -44.77 52.53 -26.96
N SER A 267 -46.09 52.41 -26.93
CA SER A 267 -46.82 51.14 -27.20
C SER A 267 -47.41 51.05 -28.61
N GLU A 268 -47.50 52.18 -29.33
CA GLU A 268 -48.34 52.32 -30.53
C GLU A 268 -47.50 52.70 -31.76
N MET A 269 -46.57 51.83 -32.17
CA MET A 269 -45.84 51.98 -33.42
C MET A 269 -45.63 50.64 -34.13
N ASP A 270 -45.53 50.70 -35.46
CA ASP A 270 -45.07 49.59 -36.28
C ASP A 270 -43.55 49.46 -36.13
N ASN A 271 -43.13 48.54 -35.27
CA ASN A 271 -41.73 48.34 -34.93
C ASN A 271 -41.20 47.04 -35.54
N ASP A 272 -41.72 46.61 -36.70
CA ASP A 272 -41.33 45.34 -37.32
C ASP A 272 -39.86 45.34 -37.75
N THR A 273 -39.32 46.51 -38.13
CA THR A 273 -37.92 46.71 -38.50
C THR A 273 -37.29 47.87 -37.73
N LEU A 274 -36.04 47.71 -37.33
CA LEU A 274 -35.25 48.70 -36.64
C LEU A 274 -33.93 48.98 -37.39
N ILE A 275 -33.39 50.18 -37.21
CA ILE A 275 -32.16 50.65 -37.84
C ILE A 275 -31.09 50.86 -36.78
N CYS A 276 -29.91 50.35 -37.05
CA CYS A 276 -28.75 50.39 -36.18
C CYS A 276 -27.52 50.89 -36.93
N PHE A 277 -26.63 51.59 -36.25
CA PHE A 277 -25.37 52.06 -36.83
C PHE A 277 -24.16 51.57 -36.06
N ILE A 278 -23.03 51.55 -36.76
CA ILE A 278 -21.70 51.63 -36.14
C ILE A 278 -21.08 52.93 -36.63
N THR A 279 -20.65 53.80 -35.71
CA THR A 279 -20.07 55.11 -36.03
C THR A 279 -18.61 55.18 -35.60
N LYS A 280 -17.84 56.09 -36.19
CA LYS A 280 -16.39 56.20 -35.97
C LYS A 280 -16.01 56.41 -34.51
N ASP A 281 -16.80 57.18 -33.78
CA ASP A 281 -16.58 57.52 -32.37
C ASP A 281 -17.48 56.72 -31.41
N HIS A 282 -18.23 55.74 -31.93
CA HIS A 282 -19.24 54.98 -31.20
C HIS A 282 -20.30 55.85 -30.51
N ILE A 283 -20.58 57.03 -31.07
CA ILE A 283 -21.61 57.95 -30.59
C ILE A 283 -22.54 58.29 -31.76
N ILE A 284 -23.84 58.21 -31.48
CA ILE A 284 -24.91 58.66 -32.36
C ILE A 284 -25.54 59.87 -31.70
N GLN A 285 -25.19 61.06 -32.19
CA GLN A 285 -25.76 62.32 -31.72
C GLN A 285 -27.13 62.56 -32.38
N ILE A 286 -28.16 62.75 -31.58
CA ILE A 286 -29.51 63.11 -32.05
C ILE A 286 -30.08 64.23 -31.16
N GLY A 287 -30.00 65.47 -31.65
CA GLY A 287 -30.48 66.62 -30.89
C GLY A 287 -29.60 66.85 -29.67
N LYS A 288 -30.19 66.89 -28.47
CA LYS A 288 -29.40 67.02 -27.21
C LYS A 288 -28.87 65.69 -26.67
N TYR A 289 -29.36 64.55 -27.18
CA TYR A 289 -29.04 63.23 -26.64
C TYR A 289 -27.90 62.56 -27.41
N ARG A 290 -27.09 61.82 -26.66
CA ARG A 290 -25.97 61.02 -27.17
C ARG A 290 -26.25 59.56 -26.89
N PHE A 291 -26.36 58.78 -27.95
CA PHE A 291 -26.59 57.35 -27.87
C PHE A 291 -25.30 56.59 -28.19
N GLY A 292 -25.11 55.43 -27.55
CA GLY A 292 -24.08 54.48 -27.97
C GLY A 292 -24.43 53.86 -29.32
N ASP A 293 -23.45 53.35 -30.05
CA ASP A 293 -23.72 52.62 -31.29
C ASP A 293 -23.95 51.12 -31.02
N TRP A 294 -24.17 50.33 -32.08
CA TRP A 294 -24.44 48.89 -31.94
C TRP A 294 -23.28 48.11 -31.29
N GLU A 295 -22.06 48.62 -31.36
CA GLU A 295 -20.86 47.88 -30.99
C GLU A 295 -20.41 48.11 -29.54
N ASP A 296 -21.00 49.07 -28.83
CA ASP A 296 -20.62 49.44 -27.46
C ASP A 296 -20.73 48.31 -26.42
N GLY A 297 -21.33 47.17 -26.80
CA GLY A 297 -21.38 45.93 -26.02
C GLY A 297 -20.26 44.92 -26.30
N SER A 298 -19.33 45.17 -27.24
CA SER A 298 -18.34 44.18 -27.69
C SER A 298 -16.95 44.76 -27.96
N THR A 299 -15.92 43.94 -27.74
CA THR A 299 -14.54 44.25 -28.10
C THR A 299 -14.30 43.98 -29.58
N LEU A 300 -14.02 45.03 -30.36
CA LEU A 300 -13.58 44.95 -31.74
C LEU A 300 -12.16 44.36 -31.85
N PRO A 301 -11.78 43.73 -32.98
CA PRO A 301 -10.39 43.36 -33.24
C PRO A 301 -9.48 44.59 -33.21
N ASN A 302 -8.25 44.43 -32.71
CA ASN A 302 -7.23 45.43 -32.31
C ASN A 302 -6.79 46.51 -33.34
N VAL A 303 -7.59 46.84 -34.36
CA VAL A 303 -7.26 47.87 -35.37
C VAL A 303 -7.80 49.25 -34.96
N ILE A 304 -8.70 49.34 -33.97
CA ILE A 304 -9.19 50.60 -33.39
C ILE A 304 -9.00 50.50 -31.87
N LYS A 305 -8.26 51.44 -31.27
CA LYS A 305 -8.02 51.47 -29.82
C LYS A 305 -9.35 51.64 -29.09
N TYR A 306 -9.83 50.57 -28.46
CA TYR A 306 -11.02 50.56 -27.62
C TYR A 306 -10.64 50.80 -26.14
N GLU A 307 -11.16 51.87 -25.54
CA GLU A 307 -11.24 52.03 -24.09
C GLU A 307 -12.66 51.62 -23.62
N ARG A 308 -12.72 50.65 -22.71
CA ARG A 308 -13.95 50.04 -22.23
C ARG A 308 -14.78 51.06 -21.44
N ARG A 309 -16.02 51.34 -21.87
CA ARG A 309 -16.96 52.20 -21.11
C ARG A 309 -17.57 51.45 -19.92
N ASN A 310 -17.59 52.10 -18.75
CA ASN A 310 -18.21 51.55 -17.55
C ASN A 310 -19.73 51.73 -17.63
N VAL A 311 -20.47 50.62 -17.71
CA VAL A 311 -21.94 50.62 -17.63
C VAL A 311 -22.34 50.56 -16.16
N TYR A 312 -23.07 51.57 -15.69
CA TYR A 312 -23.59 51.62 -14.32
C TYR A 312 -25.00 51.02 -14.28
N VAL A 313 -25.21 50.02 -13.43
CA VAL A 313 -26.53 49.46 -13.15
C VAL A 313 -27.03 50.10 -11.86
N ASN A 314 -28.10 50.88 -11.93
CA ASN A 314 -28.79 51.33 -10.73
C ASN A 314 -29.58 50.14 -10.17
N ASN A 315 -29.24 49.73 -8.94
CA ASN A 315 -30.01 48.77 -8.14
C ASN A 315 -31.28 49.41 -7.58
#